data_AF-A0A2N6T593-F1
#
_entry.id   AF-A0A2N6T593-F1
#
_cell.length_a   1.000
_cell.length_b   1.000
_cell.length_c   1.000
_cell.angle_alpha   90.00
_cell.angle_beta   90.00
_cell.angle_gamma   90.00
#
_symmetry.space_group_name_H-M   'P 1'
#
loop_
_entity.id
_entity.type
_entity.pdbx_description
1 polymer ?
#
loop_
_entity_poly.entity_id
_entity_poly.type
_entity_poly.pdbx_seq_one_letter_code
_entity_poly.pdbx_strand_id
1 'polypeptide(L)'
;MTMIGAILYALIGLYTFMVIVRLIIEMIQSFSKHFSPPRWFMVVAEFFFVTTDPPLRFLRRFIPPLPLGGVALDVSVIVLFIALMLLSAVVRLSFGI
;
A
#
# COMPACT_ATOMS: atom_id res chain seq x y z
N MET A 1 -1.36 11.20 26.76
CA MET A 1 -0.65 11.48 25.49
C MET A 1 -0.14 10.22 24.79
N THR A 2 0.21 9.17 25.52
CA THR A 2 0.72 7.89 24.96
C THR A 2 -0.35 7.01 24.29
N MET A 3 -1.57 6.91 24.84
CA MET A 3 -2.61 6.03 24.30
C MET A 3 -3.10 6.44 22.90
N ILE A 4 -3.29 7.74 22.67
CA ILE A 4 -3.70 8.28 21.36
C ILE A 4 -2.60 8.04 20.32
N GLY A 5 -1.34 8.32 20.68
CA GLY A 5 -0.19 8.05 19.81
C GLY A 5 -0.05 6.56 19.47
N ALA A 6 -0.27 5.66 20.43
CA ALA A 6 -0.22 4.22 20.22
C ALA A 6 -1.33 3.73 19.29
N ILE A 7 -2.56 4.24 19.44
CA ILE A 7 -3.67 3.91 18.53
C ILE A 7 -3.36 4.40 17.11
N LEU A 8 -2.88 5.63 16.96
CA LEU A 8 -2.49 6.17 15.65
C LEU A 8 -1.37 5.36 15.01
N TYR A 9 -0.34 5.02 15.77
CA TYR A 9 0.77 4.18 15.31
C TYR A 9 0.27 2.80 14.86
N ALA A 10 -0.62 2.17 15.62
CA ALA A 10 -1.23 0.89 15.27
C ALA A 10 -2.07 0.97 13.98
N LEU A 11 -2.86 2.04 13.81
CA LEU A 11 -3.65 2.27 12.59
C LEU A 11 -2.76 2.47 11.36
N ILE A 12 -1.68 3.26 11.49
CA ILE A 12 -0.70 3.45 10.41
C ILE A 12 -0.03 2.13 10.06
N GLY A 13 0.33 1.32 11.07
CA GLY A 13 0.90 -0.01 10.89
C GLY A 13 -0.05 -0.96 10.16
N LEU A 14 -1.33 -0.98 10.56
CA LEU A 14 -2.37 -1.77 9.90
C LEU A 14 -2.55 -1.37 8.43
N TYR A 15 -2.60 -0.06 8.16
CA TYR A 15 -2.71 0.45 6.81
C TYR A 15 -1.46 0.13 5.96
N THR A 16 -0.27 0.24 6.55
CA THR A 16 1.00 -0.18 5.91
C THR A 16 0.96 -1.66 5.55
N PHE A 17 0.44 -2.51 6.44
CA PHE A 17 0.26 -3.94 6.15
C PHE A 17 -0.69 -4.16 4.96
N MET A 18 -1.80 -3.42 4.86
CA MET A 18 -2.70 -3.50 3.69
C MET A 18 -2.00 -3.13 2.38
N VAL A 19 -1.13 -2.11 2.39
CA VAL A 19 -0.33 -1.71 1.21
C VAL A 19 0.63 -2.83 0.81
N ILE A 20 1.27 -3.51 1.78
CA ILE A 20 2.14 -4.66 1.51
C ILE A 20 1.34 -5.81 0.90
N VAL A 21 0.17 -6.15 1.47
CA VAL A 21 -0.67 -7.23 0.94
C VAL A 21 -1.07 -6.94 -0.51
N ARG A 22 -1.48 -5.71 -0.81
CA ARG A 22 -1.74 -5.29 -2.19
C ARG A 22 -0.53 -5.46 -3.10
N LEU A 23 0.66 -5.04 -2.68
CA LEU A 23 1.88 -5.19 -3.46
C LEU A 23 2.14 -6.67 -3.79
N ILE A 24 1.93 -7.57 -2.83
CA ILE A 24 2.05 -9.02 -3.05
C ILE A 24 1.03 -9.49 -4.10
N ILE A 25 -0.23 -9.04 -4.00
CA ILE A 25 -1.29 -9.39 -4.95
C ILE A 25 -0.97 -8.89 -6.37
N GLU A 26 -0.48 -7.66 -6.50
CA GLU A 26 -0.03 -7.09 -7.78
C GLU A 26 1.15 -7.87 -8.36
N MET A 27 2.12 -8.27 -7.52
CA MET A 27 3.24 -9.12 -7.92
C MET A 27 2.78 -10.49 -8.39
N ILE A 28 1.92 -11.18 -7.65
CA ILE A 28 1.38 -12.49 -8.06
C ILE A 28 0.72 -12.40 -9.43
N GLN A 29 -0.10 -11.37 -9.67
CA GLN A 29 -0.76 -11.16 -10.96
C GLN A 29 0.22 -10.78 -12.07
N SER A 30 1.20 -9.92 -11.78
CA SER A 30 2.17 -9.46 -12.78
C SER A 30 3.17 -10.54 -13.19
N PHE A 31 3.58 -11.42 -12.27
CA PHE A 31 4.53 -12.49 -12.57
C PHE A 31 3.86 -13.66 -13.30
N SER A 32 2.56 -13.86 -13.11
CA SER A 32 1.81 -14.90 -13.78
C SER A 32 0.99 -14.32 -14.94
N LYS A 33 1.64 -14.19 -16.11
CA LYS A 33 1.01 -13.65 -17.34
C LYS A 33 -0.27 -14.38 -17.77
N HIS A 34 -0.49 -15.62 -17.31
CA HIS A 34 -1.69 -16.43 -17.57
C HIS A 34 -2.46 -16.76 -16.28
N PHE A 35 -2.38 -15.92 -15.26
CA PHE A 35 -3.06 -16.18 -13.99
C PHE A 35 -4.58 -16.16 -14.18
N SER A 36 -5.23 -17.29 -13.88
CA SER A 36 -6.70 -17.38 -13.76
C SER A 36 -7.07 -17.39 -12.28
N PRO A 37 -7.16 -16.21 -11.63
CA PRO A 37 -7.40 -16.14 -10.20
C PRO A 37 -8.74 -16.78 -9.83
N PRO A 38 -8.78 -17.63 -8.78
CA PRO A 38 -10.04 -18.15 -8.28
C PRO A 38 -10.92 -17.02 -7.73
N ARG A 39 -12.23 -17.23 -7.72
CA ARG A 39 -13.21 -16.19 -7.39
C ARG A 39 -13.01 -15.59 -6.00
N TRP A 40 -12.60 -16.39 -5.02
CA TRP A 40 -12.28 -15.91 -3.67
C TRP A 40 -11.07 -14.96 -3.65
N PHE A 41 -10.06 -15.19 -4.50
CA PHE A 41 -8.88 -14.34 -4.59
C PHE A 41 -9.25 -12.95 -5.12
N MET A 42 -10.12 -12.88 -6.13
CA MET A 42 -10.59 -11.62 -6.69
C MET A 42 -11.32 -10.77 -5.65
N VAL A 43 -12.17 -11.39 -4.81
CA VAL A 43 -12.90 -10.68 -3.74
C VAL A 43 -11.94 -10.10 -2.70
N VAL A 44 -10.95 -10.89 -2.27
CA VAL A 44 -9.93 -10.43 -1.31
C VAL A 44 -9.08 -9.31 -1.92
N ALA A 45 -8.64 -9.49 -3.17
CA ALA A 45 -7.86 -8.49 -3.89
C ALA A 45 -8.62 -7.18 -4.04
N GLU A 46 -9.89 -7.23 -4.45
CA GLU A 46 -10.75 -6.06 -4.59
C GLU A 46 -10.90 -5.30 -3.27
N PHE A 47 -11.07 -5.99 -2.14
CA PHE A 47 -11.11 -5.35 -0.83
C PHE A 47 -9.85 -4.53 -0.52
N PHE A 48 -8.67 -5.11 -0.75
CA PHE A 48 -7.40 -4.40 -0.56
C PHE A 48 -7.24 -3.26 -1.55
N PHE A 49 -7.58 -3.48 -2.83
CA PHE A 49 -7.50 -2.47 -3.88
C PHE A 49 -8.40 -1.28 -3.59
N VAL A 50 -9.66 -1.47 -3.23
CA VAL A 50 -10.59 -0.39 -2.88
C VAL A 50 -10.08 0.41 -1.68
N THR A 51 -9.51 -0.26 -0.68
CA THR A 51 -9.02 0.42 0.53
C THR A 51 -7.75 1.23 0.27
N THR A 52 -6.87 0.76 -0.60
CA THR A 52 -5.56 1.40 -0.86
C THR A 52 -5.52 2.26 -2.12
N ASP A 53 -6.49 2.13 -3.03
CA ASP A 53 -6.58 2.90 -4.27
C ASP A 53 -6.72 4.41 -4.08
N PRO A 54 -7.54 4.95 -3.14
CA PRO A 54 -7.73 6.38 -3.02
C PRO A 54 -6.41 7.17 -2.84
N PRO A 55 -5.52 6.80 -1.90
CA PRO A 55 -4.23 7.46 -1.77
C PRO A 55 -3.28 7.16 -2.93
N LEU A 56 -3.30 5.95 -3.50
CA LEU A 56 -2.48 5.64 -4.67
C LEU A 56 -2.88 6.46 -5.88
N ARG A 57 -4.18 6.67 -6.13
CA ARG A 57 -4.70 7.55 -7.19
C ARG A 57 -4.31 9.00 -6.93
N PHE A 58 -4.31 9.44 -5.68
CA PHE A 58 -3.80 10.77 -5.33
C PHE A 58 -2.32 10.90 -5.67
N LEU A 59 -1.49 9.91 -5.33
CA LEU A 59 -0.07 9.90 -5.65
C LEU A 59 0.20 9.78 -7.16
N ARG A 60 -0.55 8.93 -7.87
CA ARG A 60 -0.47 8.75 -9.33
C ARG A 60 -0.73 10.03 -10.11
N ARG A 61 -1.44 11.00 -9.51
CA ARG A 61 -1.63 12.33 -10.11
C ARG A 61 -0.32 13.13 -10.16
N PHE A 62 0.59 12.91 -9.23
CA PHE A 62 1.87 13.61 -9.14
C PHE A 62 3.02 12.79 -9.71
N ILE A 63 2.95 11.46 -9.61
CA ILE A 63 4.01 10.55 -10.04
C ILE A 63 3.40 9.55 -11.03
N PRO A 64 3.50 9.80 -12.34
CA PRO A 64 2.96 8.88 -13.33
C PRO A 64 3.70 7.52 -13.26
N PRO A 65 2.99 6.40 -13.48
CA PRO A 65 3.61 5.09 -13.47
C PRO A 65 4.64 4.99 -14.59
N LEU A 66 5.87 4.59 -14.26
CA LEU A 66 6.94 4.39 -15.22
C LEU A 66 6.89 2.93 -15.72
N PRO A 67 6.54 2.68 -17.00
CA PRO A 67 6.56 1.33 -17.54
C PRO A 67 8.01 0.84 -17.64
N LEU A 68 8.40 -0.11 -16.79
CA LEU A 68 9.73 -0.74 -16.83
C LEU A 68 9.68 -1.99 -17.71
N GLY A 69 9.81 -1.80 -19.03
CA GLY A 69 10.18 -2.89 -19.95
C GLY A 69 9.29 -4.14 -19.90
N GLY A 70 7.98 -3.99 -19.76
CA GLY A 70 7.02 -5.10 -19.76
C GLY A 70 6.47 -5.52 -18.40
N VAL A 71 6.96 -4.94 -17.30
CA VAL A 71 6.37 -5.05 -15.95
C VAL A 71 6.09 -3.65 -15.43
N ALA A 72 4.82 -3.34 -15.18
CA ALA A 72 4.45 -2.09 -14.52
C ALA A 72 4.65 -2.28 -13.01
N LEU A 73 5.89 -2.10 -12.53
CA LEU A 73 6.11 -1.96 -11.10
C LEU A 73 5.54 -0.61 -10.68
N ASP A 74 4.46 -0.62 -9.92
CA ASP A 74 3.73 0.61 -9.59
C ASP A 74 4.53 1.42 -8.57
N VAL A 75 5.38 2.32 -9.08
CA VAL A 75 6.25 3.22 -8.30
C VAL A 75 5.45 3.96 -7.22
N SER A 76 4.18 4.25 -7.51
CA SER A 76 3.20 4.83 -6.59
C SER A 76 3.09 4.08 -5.27
N VAL A 77 3.17 2.74 -5.29
CA VAL A 77 3.09 1.87 -4.11
C VAL A 77 4.31 2.03 -3.23
N ILE A 78 5.50 2.07 -3.84
CA ILE A 78 6.76 2.31 -3.12
C ILE A 78 6.74 3.69 -2.47
N VAL A 79 6.29 4.71 -3.20
CA VAL A 79 6.19 6.07 -2.65
C VAL A 79 5.18 6.13 -1.51
N LEU A 80 4.02 5.47 -1.63
CA LEU A 80 3.04 5.39 -0.55
C LEU A 80 3.63 4.70 0.69
N PHE A 81 4.35 3.61 0.50
CA PHE A 81 5.03 2.90 1.58
C PHE A 81 6.04 3.80 2.30
N ILE A 82 6.88 4.53 1.56
CA ILE A 82 7.83 5.49 2.13
C ILE A 82 7.11 6.61 2.89
N ALA A 83 6.02 7.15 2.32
CA ALA A 83 5.22 8.19 2.98
C ALA A 83 4.63 7.70 4.31
N LEU A 84 4.14 6.46 4.36
CA LEU A 84 3.64 5.84 5.59
C LEU A 84 4.75 5.59 6.62
N MET A 85 5.94 5.17 6.18
CA MET A 85 7.10 5.05 7.08
C MET A 85 7.47 6.41 7.70
N LEU A 86 7.50 7.48 6.90
CA LEU A 86 7.76 8.82 7.40
C LEU A 86 6.67 9.29 8.36
N LEU A 87 5.40 9.07 8.03
CA LEU A 87 4.28 9.42 8.90
C LEU A 87 4.36 8.67 10.24
N SER A 88 4.68 7.37 10.18
CA SER A 88 4.87 6.54 11.37
C SER A 88 6.02 7.06 12.24
N ALA A 89 7.15 7.44 11.64
CA ALA A 89 8.28 8.03 12.34
C ALA A 89 7.90 9.38 12.99
N VAL A 90 7.15 10.24 12.31
CA VAL A 90 6.68 11.52 12.85
C VAL A 90 5.73 11.32 14.03
N VAL A 91 4.78 10.39 13.92
CA VAL A 91 3.87 10.05 15.03
C VAL A 91 4.66 9.53 16.21
N ARG A 92 5.60 8.61 15.97
CA ARG A 92 6.46 8.06 17.00
C ARG A 92 7.25 9.14 17.75
N LEU A 93 7.89 10.05 17.02
CA LEU A 93 8.66 11.16 17.59
C LEU A 93 7.76 12.16 18.34
N SER A 94 6.59 12.49 17.78
CA SER A 94 5.67 13.48 18.37
C SER A 94 5.03 13.00 19.67
N PHE A 95 4.75 11.70 19.77
CA PHE A 95 4.13 11.08 20.95
C PHE A 95 5.15 10.42 21.89
N GLY A 96 6.44 10.46 21.55
CA GLY A 96 7.54 9.95 22.38
C GLY A 96 7.49 8.44 22.64
N ILE A 97 7.11 7.66 21.62
CA ILE A 97 6.95 6.20 21.67
C ILE A 97 8.11 5.46 20.98
#